data_AF-A0A7M3ZY59-F1
#
_entry.id   AF-A0A7M3ZY59-F1
#
_cell.length_a   1.000
_cell.length_b   1.000
_cell.length_c   1.000
_cell.angle_alpha   90.00
_cell.angle_beta   90.00
_cell.angle_gamma   90.00
#
_symmetry.space_group_name_H-M   'P 1'
#
loop_
_entity.id
_entity.type
_entity.pdbx_description
1 polymer ?
#
loop_
_entity_poly.entity_id
_entity_poly.type
_entity_poly.pdbx_seq_one_letter_code
_entity_poly.pdbx_strand_id
1 'polypeptide(L)'
;FASAISLPPEVIEEIDDGKWSEVVIISHSEAWDLAMWNDVKNAGGHPIRTLNSHELLVWQKSDLNLDSLFSTVQSKDAEWKSDVKFN
;
A
#
# COMPACT_ATOMS: atom_id res chain seq x y z
N PHE A 1 -31.62 -9.44 -0.73
CA PHE A 1 -31.33 -8.40 0.27
C PHE A 1 -29.87 -8.50 0.65
N ALA A 2 -29.02 -7.60 0.17
CA ALA A 2 -27.64 -7.49 0.64
C ALA A 2 -27.62 -6.38 1.69
N SER A 3 -27.50 -6.75 2.97
CA SER A 3 -27.23 -5.78 4.02
C SER A 3 -25.79 -5.34 3.88
N ALA A 4 -25.57 -4.13 3.35
CA ALA A 4 -24.30 -3.46 3.49
C ALA A 4 -24.07 -3.22 5.00
N ILE A 5 -23.07 -3.88 5.57
CA ILE A 5 -22.63 -3.62 6.93
C ILE A 5 -22.05 -2.21 6.90
N SER A 6 -22.81 -1.23 7.41
CA SER A 6 -22.30 0.10 7.67
C SER A 6 -21.34 -0.02 8.84
N LEU A 7 -20.05 -0.21 8.55
CA LEU A 7 -19.02 -0.05 9.55
C LEU A 7 -19.12 1.39 10.09
N PRO A 8 -19.02 1.61 11.41
CA PRO A 8 -18.85 2.94 11.96
C PRO A 8 -17.61 3.58 11.31
N PRO A 9 -17.52 4.92 11.20
CA PRO A 9 -16.32 5.55 10.67
C PRO A 9 -15.20 5.31 11.67
N GLU A 10 -14.50 4.18 11.51
CA GLU A 10 -13.14 3.99 12.01
C GLU A 10 -12.37 5.15 11.42
N VAL A 11 -11.94 6.06 12.29
CA VAL A 11 -11.03 7.19 12.06
C VAL A 11 -10.55 7.21 10.61
N ILE A 12 -11.27 7.94 9.76
CA ILE A 12 -10.78 8.22 8.41
C ILE A 12 -9.61 9.15 8.66
N GLU A 13 -8.39 8.60 8.74
CA GLU A 13 -7.19 9.42 8.66
C GLU A 13 -7.36 10.29 7.43
N GLU A 14 -7.36 11.62 7.62
CA GLU A 14 -7.47 12.56 6.51
C GLU A 14 -6.25 12.33 5.61
N ILE A 15 -6.46 11.53 4.56
CA ILE A 15 -5.50 11.37 3.49
C ILE A 15 -5.47 12.72 2.79
N ASP A 16 -4.50 13.56 3.15
CA ASP A 16 -4.29 14.86 2.53
C ASP A 16 -4.27 14.72 1.00
N ASP A 17 -5.03 15.58 0.32
CA ASP A 17 -5.42 15.58 -1.11
C ASP A 17 -4.24 15.72 -2.10
N GLY A 18 -3.01 15.58 -1.62
CA GLY A 18 -1.81 15.52 -2.42
C GLY A 18 -1.85 14.43 -3.48
N LYS A 19 -1.02 14.55 -4.52
CA LYS A 19 -0.91 13.54 -5.57
C LYS A 19 -0.26 12.27 -5.00
N TRP A 20 -1.07 11.27 -4.72
CA TRP A 20 -0.61 9.92 -4.36
C TRP A 20 -0.22 9.13 -5.60
N SER A 21 0.78 8.28 -5.48
CA SER A 21 1.21 7.35 -6.51
C SER A 21 1.35 5.95 -5.93
N GLU A 22 0.98 4.94 -6.70
CA GLU A 22 1.12 3.55 -6.31
C GLU A 22 2.53 3.03 -6.64
N VAL A 23 3.20 2.51 -5.62
CA VAL A 23 4.56 1.96 -5.71
C VAL A 23 4.64 0.60 -5.04
N VAL A 24 5.62 -0.19 -5.49
CA VAL A 24 6.02 -1.43 -4.81
C VAL A 24 7.33 -1.16 -4.09
N ILE A 25 7.33 -1.37 -2.78
CA ILE A 25 8.55 -1.37 -1.98
C ILE A 25 9.04 -2.82 -1.88
N ILE A 26 10.31 -3.01 -2.21
CA ILE A 26 11.00 -4.29 -2.16
C ILE A 26 11.94 -4.28 -0.94
N SER A 27 11.75 -5.24 -0.04
CA SER A 27 12.68 -5.56 1.03
C SER A 27 13.73 -6.56 0.54
N HIS A 28 15.01 -6.27 0.76
CA HIS A 28 16.11 -7.14 0.31
C HIS A 28 16.58 -8.16 1.35
N SER A 29 16.21 -7.97 2.62
CA SER A 29 16.76 -8.75 3.74
C SER A 29 15.73 -9.63 4.43
N GLU A 30 14.53 -9.11 4.66
CA GLU A 30 13.54 -9.73 5.54
C GLU A 30 12.14 -9.72 4.93
N ALA A 31 11.34 -10.70 5.32
CA ALA A 31 9.93 -10.71 4.95
C ALA A 31 9.18 -9.59 5.68
N TRP A 32 8.19 -9.00 5.02
CA TRP A 32 7.43 -7.89 5.59
C TRP A 32 6.75 -8.25 6.92
N ASP A 33 7.04 -7.47 7.95
CA ASP A 33 6.42 -7.56 9.26
C ASP A 33 5.75 -6.24 9.68
N LEU A 34 5.13 -6.24 10.87
CA LEU A 34 4.42 -5.07 11.37
C LEU A 34 5.34 -3.87 11.64
N ALA A 35 6.60 -4.11 12.02
CA ALA A 35 7.54 -3.02 12.30
C ALA A 35 7.89 -2.29 11.00
N MET A 36 8.23 -3.04 9.95
CA MET A 36 8.53 -2.48 8.63
C MET A 36 7.32 -1.76 8.02
N TRP A 37 6.10 -2.26 8.24
CA TRP A 37 4.88 -1.56 7.83
C TRP A 37 4.73 -0.20 8.51
N ASN A 38 5.06 -0.13 9.80
CA ASN A 38 5.01 1.13 10.54
C ASN A 38 6.11 2.09 10.08
N ASP A 39 7.30 1.59 9.74
CA ASP A 39 8.37 2.42 9.18
C ASP A 39 7.94 3.08 7.87
N VAL A 40 7.26 2.34 6.98
CA VAL A 40 6.68 2.90 5.75
C VAL A 40 5.63 3.97 6.05
N LYS A 41 4.75 3.75 7.05
CA LYS A 41 3.78 4.76 7.49
C LYS A 41 4.44 6.02 8.00
N ASN A 42 5.45 5.85 8.86
CA ASN A 42 6.21 6.95 9.45
C ASN A 42 6.99 7.76 8.39
N ALA A 43 7.38 7.12 7.29
CA ALA A 43 8.02 7.77 6.15
C ALA A 43 7.03 8.50 5.21
N GLY A 44 5.72 8.46 5.50
CA GLY A 44 4.68 9.12 4.70
C GLY A 44 4.04 8.22 3.64
N GLY A 45 4.28 6.91 3.70
CA GLY A 45 3.61 5.92 2.86
C GLY A 45 2.32 5.41 3.50
N HIS A 46 1.45 4.83 2.68
CA HIS A 46 0.26 4.12 3.12
C HIS A 46 0.32 2.67 2.61
N PRO A 47 0.81 1.73 3.44
CA PRO A 47 0.80 0.30 3.12
C PRO A 47 -0.61 -0.22 2.85
N ILE A 48 -0.78 -0.93 1.73
CA ILE A 48 -2.07 -1.49 1.32
C ILE A 48 -2.10 -2.99 1.61
N ARG A 49 -1.13 -3.73 1.05
CA ARG A 49 -1.02 -5.19 1.20
C ARG A 49 0.36 -5.68 0.75
N THR A 50 0.78 -6.82 1.30
CA THR A 50 1.89 -7.60 0.74
C THR A 50 1.46 -8.23 -0.59
N LEU A 51 2.33 -8.15 -1.60
CA LEU A 51 2.16 -8.88 -2.86
C LEU A 51 2.81 -10.26 -2.77
N ASN A 52 3.94 -10.34 -2.06
CA ASN A 52 4.62 -11.56 -1.67
C ASN A 52 5.43 -11.31 -0.37
N SER A 53 6.33 -12.22 0.00
CA SER A 53 7.11 -12.08 1.23
C SER A 53 8.00 -10.84 1.27
N HIS A 54 8.47 -10.33 0.13
CA HIS A 54 9.42 -9.22 0.03
C HIS A 54 8.86 -7.97 -0.65
N GLU A 55 7.67 -8.05 -1.24
CA GLU A 55 7.04 -6.94 -1.94
C GLU A 55 5.81 -6.42 -1.19
N LEU A 56 5.79 -5.10 -0.96
CA LEU A 56 4.67 -4.39 -0.35
C LEU A 56 4.12 -3.34 -1.32
N LEU A 57 2.81 -3.37 -1.54
CA LEU A 57 2.11 -2.35 -2.30
C LEU A 57 1.76 -1.17 -1.39
N VAL A 58 2.15 0.03 -1.82
CA VAL A 58 2.08 1.24 -1.02
C VAL A 58 1.58 2.41 -1.88
N TRP A 59 0.70 3.23 -1.33
CA TRP A 59 0.49 4.58 -1.85
C TRP A 59 1.48 5.52 -1.18
N GLN A 60 2.17 6.33 -1.98
CA GLN A 60 3.12 7.31 -1.46
C GLN A 60 2.81 8.71 -2.01
N LYS A 61 3.17 9.73 -1.24
CA LYS A 61 3.41 11.07 -1.77
C LYS A 61 4.83 11.14 -2.36
N SER A 62 5.09 12.17 -3.15
CA SER A 62 6.35 12.35 -3.92
C SER A 62 7.63 12.46 -3.07
N ASP A 63 7.52 12.48 -1.75
CA ASP A 63 8.56 12.70 -0.75
C ASP A 63 8.89 11.48 0.13
N LEU A 64 8.37 10.27 -0.20
CA LEU A 64 8.72 9.05 0.53
C LEU A 64 10.23 8.81 0.49
N ASN A 65 10.87 8.93 1.66
CA ASN A 65 12.29 8.66 1.84
C ASN A 65 12.45 7.48 2.80
N LEU A 66 12.80 6.33 2.23
CA LEU A 66 13.05 5.10 2.96
C LEU A 66 14.55 4.83 3.03
N ASP A 67 14.95 4.09 4.07
CA ASP A 67 16.33 3.66 4.22
C ASP A 67 16.83 2.88 3.00
N SER A 68 18.14 2.91 2.78
CA SER A 68 18.90 2.22 1.73
C SER A 68 18.67 0.70 1.65
N LEU A 69 18.07 0.10 2.68
CA LEU A 69 17.67 -1.31 2.73
C LEU A 69 16.43 -1.61 1.87
N PHE A 70 15.74 -0.59 1.38
CA PHE A 70 14.55 -0.70 0.56
C PHE A 70 14.81 -0.23 -0.86
N SER A 71 14.03 -0.75 -1.80
CA SER A 71 13.96 -0.19 -3.16
C SER A 71 12.53 0.07 -3.55
N THR A 72 12.27 1.24 -4.12
CA THR A 72 10.95 1.64 -4.60
C THR A 72 10.92 1.50 -6.11
N VAL A 73 9.97 0.71 -6.60
CA VAL A 73 9.67 0.62 -8.03
C VAL A 73 8.28 1.17 -8.24
N GLN A 74 8.10 2.05 -9.24
CA GLN A 74 6.76 2.47 -9.61
C GLN A 74 5.97 1.21 -10.00
N SER A 75 4.79 1.03 -9.37
CA SER A 75 3.95 -0.10 -9.76
C SER A 75 3.64 0.04 -11.25
N LYS A 76 3.70 -1.06 -12.00
CA LYS A 76 3.11 -1.07 -13.34
C LYS A 76 1.65 -0.69 -13.16
N ASP A 77 1.08 0.06 -14.11
CA ASP A 77 -0.36 0.37 -14.11
C ASP A 77 -1.12 -0.88 -13.67
N ALA A 78 -1.82 -0.77 -12.55
CA ALA A 78 -2.58 -1.89 -12.04
C ALA A 78 -3.62 -2.23 -13.11
N GLU A 79 -3.41 -3.31 -13.86
CA GLU A 79 -4.46 -3.95 -14.63
C GLU A 79 -5.48 -4.41 -13.59
N TRP A 80 -6.51 -3.59 -13.37
CA TRP A 80 -7.69 -3.98 -12.63
C TRP A 80 -8.17 -5.28 -13.26
N LYS A 81 -8.00 -6.41 -12.55
CA LYS A 81 -8.65 -7.68 -12.92
C LYS A 81 -10.14 -7.52 -12.66
N SER A 82 -10.83 -6.74 -13.50
CA SER A 82 -12.27 -6.52 -13.44
C SER A 82 -13.08 -7.55 -14.21
N ASP A 83 -12.49 -8.70 -14.56
CA ASP A 83 -13.21 -9.79 -15.24
C ASP A 83 -13.18 -11.07 -14.41
N VAL A 84 -13.76 -11.02 -13.21
CA VAL A 84 -14.41 -12.23 -12.67
C VAL A 84 -15.68 -12.42 -13.48
N LYS A 85 -15.59 -13.15 -14.58
CA LYS A 85 -16.79 -13.67 -15.26
C LYS A 85 -17.38 -14.76 -14.39
N PHE A 86 -18.49 -14.47 -13.73
CA PHE A 86 -19.35 -15.52 -13.19
C PHE A 86 -19.99 -16.25 -14.38
N ASN A 87 -19.68 -17.53 -14.54
CA ASN A 87 -20.40 -18.43 -15.43
C ASN A 87 -21.73 -18.84 -14.80
#